data_AF-F6GCU6-F1
#
_entry.id   AF-F6GCU6-F1
#
_cell.length_a   1.000
_cell.length_b   1.000
_cell.length_c   1.000
_cell.angle_alpha   90.00
_cell.angle_beta   90.00
_cell.angle_gamma   90.00
#
_symmetry.space_group_name_H-M   'P 1'
#
loop_
_entity.id
_entity.type
_entity.pdbx_description
1 polymer ?
#
loop_
_entity_poly.entity_id
_entity_poly.type
_entity_poly.pdbx_seq_one_letter_code
_entity_poly.pdbx_strand_id
1 'polypeptide(L)'
;MKKVITLCLFAFTMLIGTQTAFAQNNVKVDQKATTKAKELRSQLKFDDSTMEKVYLAYQQYENKMLSINENLSKNTAQYKNATLETSKTLQQNIKSALGEDRFQRYLIITEQLEIDKEETQLQSKSASQVKQQR
;
A
#
# COMPACT_ATOMS: atom_id res chain seq x y z
N MET A 1 -37.15 40.36 17.63
CA MET A 1 -36.61 39.75 16.38
C MET A 1 -35.08 39.82 16.33
N LYS A 2 -34.33 38.96 17.05
CA LYS A 2 -32.84 38.97 17.02
C LYS A 2 -32.14 37.61 17.19
N LYS A 3 -32.82 36.45 17.09
CA LYS A 3 -32.21 35.15 17.49
C LYS A 3 -32.22 34.02 16.43
N VAL A 4 -32.58 34.30 15.18
CA VAL A 4 -32.74 33.23 14.16
C VAL A 4 -31.51 33.05 13.26
N ILE A 5 -30.61 34.05 13.19
CA ILE A 5 -29.49 34.03 12.23
C ILE A 5 -28.31 33.13 12.69
N THR A 6 -28.16 32.88 13.99
CA THR A 6 -27.04 32.09 14.51
C THR A 6 -27.19 30.58 14.31
N LEU A 7 -28.40 30.09 14.04
CA LEU A 7 -28.66 28.64 13.91
C LEU A 7 -28.23 28.09 12.54
N CYS A 8 -28.28 28.90 11.48
CA CYS A 8 -27.93 28.47 10.11
C CYS A 8 -26.41 28.29 9.91
N LEU A 9 -25.58 29.06 10.61
CA LEU A 9 -24.12 28.96 10.51
C LEU A 9 -23.56 27.64 11.09
N PHE A 10 -24.27 27.02 12.05
CA PHE A 10 -23.88 25.73 12.62
C PHE A 10 -24.21 24.54 11.69
N ALA A 11 -25.25 24.67 10.86
CA ALA A 11 -25.65 23.64 9.91
C ALA A 11 -24.70 23.52 8.70
N PHE A 12 -24.12 24.63 8.22
CA PHE A 12 -23.14 24.61 7.13
C PHE A 12 -21.78 24.03 7.55
N THR A 13 -21.36 24.23 8.80
CA THR A 13 -20.13 23.62 9.32
C THR A 13 -20.22 22.09 9.45
N MET A 14 -21.41 21.54 9.68
CA MET A 14 -21.60 20.08 9.81
C MET A 14 -21.61 19.38 8.44
N LEU A 15 -22.03 20.08 7.38
CA LEU A 15 -22.13 19.53 6.02
C LEU A 15 -20.78 19.59 5.25
N ILE A 16 -19.85 20.45 5.68
CA ILE A 16 -18.50 20.57 5.10
C ILE A 16 -17.49 19.62 5.78
N GLY A 17 -17.78 19.15 7.00
CA GLY A 17 -16.84 18.35 7.80
C GLY A 17 -16.54 16.93 7.28
N THR A 18 -17.37 16.37 6.39
CA THR A 18 -17.19 14.99 5.91
C THR A 18 -16.35 14.87 4.64
N GLN A 19 -16.28 15.91 3.80
CA GLN A 19 -15.46 15.88 2.58
C GLN A 19 -13.98 16.17 2.83
N THR A 20 -13.67 16.89 3.92
CA THR A 20 -12.28 17.23 4.30
C THR A 20 -11.46 15.99 4.67
N ALA A 21 -12.07 14.96 5.26
CA ALA A 21 -11.37 13.74 5.67
C ALA A 21 -10.87 12.92 4.46
N PHE A 22 -11.70 12.76 3.41
CA PHE A 22 -11.30 12.04 2.20
C PHE A 22 -10.25 12.79 1.38
N ALA A 23 -10.39 14.11 1.23
CA ALA A 23 -9.39 14.94 0.57
C ALA A 23 -8.04 14.92 1.32
N GLN A 24 -8.08 14.95 2.65
CA GLN A 24 -6.88 14.88 3.49
C GLN A 24 -6.19 13.52 3.42
N ASN A 25 -6.94 12.42 3.28
CA ASN A 25 -6.38 11.08 3.10
C ASN A 25 -5.68 10.93 1.74
N ASN A 26 -6.30 11.39 0.65
CA ASN A 26 -5.69 11.34 -0.69
C ASN A 26 -4.39 12.16 -0.77
N VAL A 27 -4.38 13.38 -0.20
CA VAL A 27 -3.17 14.22 -0.16
C VAL A 27 -2.02 13.51 0.59
N LYS A 28 -2.32 12.80 1.69
CA LYS A 28 -1.32 12.03 2.44
C LYS A 28 -0.80 10.83 1.63
N VAL A 29 -1.67 10.14 0.90
CA VAL A 29 -1.27 9.02 0.01
C VAL A 29 -0.30 9.52 -1.05
N ASP A 30 -0.65 10.60 -1.75
CA ASP A 30 0.17 11.15 -2.83
C ASP A 30 1.53 11.63 -2.33
N GLN A 31 1.56 12.29 -1.17
CA GLN A 31 2.81 12.69 -0.53
C GLN A 31 3.69 11.49 -0.17
N LYS A 32 3.14 10.46 0.46
CA LYS A 32 3.89 9.25 0.82
C LYS A 32 4.44 8.54 -0.42
N ALA A 33 3.60 8.32 -1.43
CA ALA A 33 4.00 7.66 -2.66
C ALA A 33 5.10 8.44 -3.40
N THR A 34 4.96 9.77 -3.46
CA THR A 34 5.98 10.65 -4.07
C THR A 34 7.30 10.58 -3.31
N THR A 35 7.27 10.65 -1.97
CA THR A 35 8.47 10.55 -1.14
C THR A 35 9.16 9.20 -1.35
N LYS A 36 8.41 8.10 -1.34
CA LYS A 36 8.96 6.76 -1.58
C LYS A 36 9.59 6.61 -2.97
N ALA A 37 8.91 7.11 -4.01
CA ALA A 37 9.46 7.08 -5.36
C ALA A 37 10.75 7.91 -5.48
N LYS A 38 10.81 9.09 -4.85
CA LYS A 38 12.02 9.93 -4.82
C LYS A 38 13.17 9.30 -4.04
N GLU A 39 12.90 8.74 -2.87
CA GLU A 39 13.88 8.01 -2.06
C GLU A 39 14.50 6.87 -2.88
N LEU A 40 13.66 6.04 -3.50
CA LEU A 40 14.11 4.93 -4.33
C LEU A 40 14.86 5.40 -5.58
N ARG A 41 14.44 6.51 -6.20
CA ARG A 41 15.14 7.08 -7.35
C ARG A 41 16.57 7.47 -6.98
N SER A 42 16.76 8.12 -5.83
CA SER A 42 18.08 8.53 -5.35
C SER A 42 19.00 7.33 -5.10
N GLN A 43 18.44 6.21 -4.62
CA GLN A 43 19.22 5.02 -4.26
C GLN A 43 19.48 4.08 -5.44
N LEU A 44 18.48 3.90 -6.31
CA LEU A 44 18.50 2.94 -7.42
C LEU A 44 18.82 3.58 -8.78
N LYS A 45 18.86 4.91 -8.85
CA LYS A 45 19.25 5.71 -10.03
C LYS A 45 18.49 5.32 -11.31
N PHE A 46 17.15 5.35 -11.24
CA PHE A 46 16.27 5.14 -12.38
C PHE A 46 15.72 6.44 -12.99
N ASP A 47 15.17 6.33 -14.20
CA ASP A 47 14.64 7.45 -15.00
C ASP A 47 13.24 7.90 -14.54
N ASP A 48 12.75 9.00 -15.12
CA ASP A 48 11.44 9.56 -14.79
C ASP A 48 10.27 8.63 -15.12
N SER A 49 10.37 7.86 -16.20
CA SER A 49 9.37 6.86 -16.60
C SER A 49 9.24 5.75 -15.54
N THR A 50 10.37 5.27 -15.03
CA THR A 50 10.41 4.28 -13.95
C THR A 50 9.92 4.89 -12.65
N MET A 51 10.25 6.16 -12.38
CA MET A 51 9.76 6.88 -11.19
C MET A 51 8.24 6.97 -11.17
N GLU A 52 7.60 7.29 -12.30
CA GLU A 52 6.14 7.33 -12.40
C GLU A 52 5.54 5.96 -12.09
N LYS A 53 6.08 4.88 -12.65
CA LYS A 53 5.60 3.52 -12.37
C LYS A 53 5.77 3.12 -10.90
N VAL A 54 6.91 3.47 -10.30
CA VAL A 54 7.16 3.25 -8.86
C VAL A 54 6.19 4.06 -8.00
N TYR A 55 5.96 5.32 -8.37
CA TYR A 55 4.97 6.18 -7.70
C TYR A 55 3.57 5.56 -7.76
N LEU A 56 3.11 5.15 -8.94
CA LEU A 56 1.80 4.53 -9.12
C LEU A 56 1.66 3.24 -8.31
N ALA A 57 2.72 2.42 -8.25
CA ALA A 57 2.74 1.21 -7.44
C ALA A 57 2.54 1.51 -5.94
N TYR A 58 3.24 2.52 -5.39
CA TYR A 58 3.06 2.93 -3.99
C TYR A 58 1.72 3.62 -3.73
N GLN A 59 1.24 4.43 -4.67
CA GLN A 59 -0.06 5.10 -4.56
C GLN A 59 -1.19 4.06 -4.46
N GLN A 60 -1.17 3.05 -5.34
CA GLN A 60 -2.13 1.94 -5.29
C GLN A 60 -2.02 1.12 -4.00
N TYR A 61 -0.80 0.85 -3.52
CA TYR A 61 -0.57 0.16 -2.26
C TYR A 61 -1.15 0.92 -1.06
N GLU A 62 -0.85 2.22 -0.93
CA GLU A 62 -1.36 3.03 0.17
C GLU A 62 -2.89 3.16 0.13
N ASN A 63 -3.48 3.34 -1.06
CA ASN A 63 -4.93 3.36 -1.22
C ASN A 63 -5.59 2.03 -0.79
N LYS A 64 -5.03 0.89 -1.21
CA LYS A 64 -5.51 -0.43 -0.77
C LYS A 64 -5.34 -0.63 0.73
N MET A 65 -4.20 -0.23 1.29
CA MET A 65 -3.94 -0.32 2.74
C MET A 65 -4.89 0.56 3.55
N LEU A 66 -5.26 1.75 3.07
CA LEU A 66 -6.29 2.57 3.70
C LEU A 66 -7.63 1.83 3.71
N SER A 67 -8.08 1.31 2.56
CA SER A 67 -9.31 0.53 2.47
C SER A 67 -9.29 -0.69 3.40
N ILE A 68 -8.17 -1.41 3.48
CA ILE A 68 -8.00 -2.57 4.39
C ILE A 68 -8.11 -2.12 5.85
N ASN A 69 -7.43 -1.03 6.23
CA ASN A 69 -7.45 -0.53 7.61
C ASN A 69 -8.83 0.01 8.03
N GLU A 70 -9.60 0.55 7.09
CA GLU A 70 -10.94 1.08 7.35
C GLU A 70 -11.99 -0.03 7.47
N ASN A 71 -11.85 -1.11 6.69
CA ASN A 71 -12.88 -2.15 6.57
C ASN A 71 -12.56 -3.44 7.33
N LEU A 72 -11.30 -3.70 7.68
CA LEU A 72 -10.86 -4.96 8.30
C LEU A 72 -10.16 -4.72 9.63
N SER A 73 -10.51 -5.53 10.63
CA SER A 73 -9.86 -5.53 11.94
C SER A 73 -8.46 -6.15 11.87
N LYS A 74 -7.45 -5.46 12.38
CA LYS A 74 -6.01 -5.83 12.33
C LYS A 74 -5.67 -7.25 12.82
N ASN A 75 -6.50 -7.81 13.69
CA ASN A 75 -6.29 -9.14 14.29
C ASN A 75 -6.99 -10.28 13.54
N THR A 76 -7.62 -10.00 12.39
CA THR A 76 -8.34 -11.01 11.61
C THR A 76 -7.43 -11.69 10.58
N ALA A 77 -7.74 -12.95 10.25
CA ALA A 77 -7.10 -13.64 9.14
C ALA A 77 -7.31 -12.90 7.81
N GLN A 78 -8.49 -12.30 7.61
CA GLN A 78 -8.82 -11.49 6.43
C GLN A 78 -7.89 -10.29 6.29
N TYR A 79 -7.63 -9.55 7.38
CA TYR A 79 -6.68 -8.43 7.35
C TYR A 79 -5.27 -8.89 6.98
N LYS A 80 -4.79 -9.99 7.57
CA LYS A 80 -3.46 -10.54 7.27
C LYS A 80 -3.34 -10.94 5.81
N ASN A 81 -4.31 -11.69 5.29
CA ASN A 81 -4.33 -12.13 3.90
C ASN A 81 -4.42 -10.94 2.93
N ALA A 82 -5.31 -9.97 3.17
CA ALA A 82 -5.44 -8.79 2.31
C ALA A 82 -4.17 -7.92 2.32
N THR A 83 -3.51 -7.79 3.47
CA THR A 83 -2.23 -7.06 3.59
C THR A 83 -1.12 -7.79 2.84
N LEU A 84 -1.07 -9.12 2.94
CA LEU A 84 -0.10 -9.94 2.23
C LEU A 84 -0.27 -9.82 0.71
N GLU A 85 -1.48 -10.01 0.19
CA GLU A 85 -1.80 -9.86 -1.23
C GLU A 85 -1.49 -8.45 -1.75
N THR A 86 -1.80 -7.43 -0.95
CA THR A 86 -1.50 -6.03 -1.30
C THR A 86 0.01 -5.78 -1.36
N SER A 87 0.78 -6.38 -0.45
CA SER A 87 2.25 -6.28 -0.42
C SER A 87 2.89 -7.06 -1.57
N LYS A 88 2.33 -8.23 -1.93
CA LYS A 88 2.72 -9.03 -3.09
C LYS A 88 2.52 -8.25 -4.38
N THR A 89 1.35 -7.65 -4.55
CA THR A 89 1.03 -6.78 -5.70
C THR A 89 2.02 -5.62 -5.81
N LEU A 90 2.36 -4.97 -4.68
CA LEU A 90 3.37 -3.91 -4.65
C LEU A 90 4.71 -4.42 -5.17
N GLN A 91 5.23 -5.52 -4.61
CA GLN A 91 6.51 -6.08 -5.04
C GLN A 91 6.52 -6.45 -6.53
N GLN A 92 5.45 -7.05 -7.04
CA GLN A 92 5.32 -7.39 -8.47
C GLN A 92 5.32 -6.15 -9.37
N ASN A 93 4.61 -5.09 -8.98
CA ASN A 93 4.59 -3.84 -9.72
C ASN A 93 5.95 -3.13 -9.70
N ILE A 94 6.62 -3.11 -8.54
CA ILE A 94 7.96 -2.55 -8.39
C ILE A 94 8.99 -3.36 -9.20
N LYS A 95 8.89 -4.70 -9.16
CA LYS A 95 9.72 -5.60 -9.97
C LYS A 95 9.55 -5.34 -11.46
N SER A 96 8.30 -5.19 -11.91
CA SER A 96 7.99 -4.87 -13.31
C SER A 96 8.49 -3.50 -13.73
N ALA A 97 8.48 -2.51 -12.83
CA ALA A 97 8.97 -1.17 -13.09
C ALA A 97 10.51 -1.11 -13.14
N LEU A 98 11.18 -1.76 -12.19
CA LEU A 98 12.63 -1.68 -12.00
C LEU A 98 13.43 -2.70 -12.84
N GLY A 99 12.82 -3.82 -13.20
CA GLY A 99 13.52 -5.01 -13.70
C GLY A 99 14.18 -5.81 -12.58
N GLU A 100 14.62 -7.04 -12.88
CA GLU A 100 15.11 -8.01 -11.89
C GLU A 100 16.29 -7.48 -11.06
N ASP A 101 17.36 -6.98 -11.71
CA ASP A 101 18.59 -6.58 -11.02
C ASP A 101 18.37 -5.44 -10.02
N ARG A 102 17.55 -4.46 -10.40
CA ARG A 102 17.24 -3.31 -9.55
C ARG A 102 16.20 -3.67 -8.50
N PHE A 103 15.32 -4.63 -8.78
CA PHE A 103 14.38 -5.16 -7.80
C PHE A 103 15.10 -5.90 -6.66
N GLN A 104 16.13 -6.69 -6.95
CA GLN A 104 16.93 -7.33 -5.89
C GLN A 104 17.60 -6.28 -4.97
N ARG A 105 18.10 -5.18 -5.53
CA ARG A 105 18.61 -4.05 -4.74
C ARG A 105 17.53 -3.35 -3.93
N TYR A 106 16.33 -3.20 -4.51
CA TYR A 106 15.16 -2.67 -3.80
C TYR A 106 14.83 -3.51 -2.55
N LEU A 107 14.83 -4.84 -2.65
CA LEU A 107 14.59 -5.73 -1.52
C LEU A 107 15.63 -5.56 -0.41
N ILE A 108 16.91 -5.40 -0.77
CA ILE A 108 17.98 -5.15 0.18
C ILE A 108 17.80 -3.80 0.89
N ILE A 109 17.53 -2.73 0.13
CA ILE A 109 17.35 -1.36 0.66
C ILE A 109 16.13 -1.27 1.58
N THR A 110 15.07 -2.01 1.25
CA THR A 110 13.81 -2.00 2.02
C THR A 110 13.76 -3.06 3.10
N GLU A 111 14.80 -3.88 3.23
CA GLU A 111 14.87 -5.02 4.16
C GLU A 111 13.69 -5.99 4.01
N GLN A 112 13.25 -6.20 2.76
CA GLN A 112 12.12 -7.05 2.42
C GLN A 112 12.58 -8.39 1.83
N LEU A 113 11.85 -9.45 2.15
CA LEU A 113 11.94 -10.72 1.44
C LEU A 113 10.99 -10.72 0.23
N GLU A 114 11.38 -11.41 -0.84
CA GLU A 114 10.53 -11.59 -2.02
C GLU A 114 9.37 -12.53 -1.68
N ILE A 115 8.14 -12.02 -1.73
CA ILE A 115 6.94 -12.74 -1.26
C ILE A 115 6.64 -13.98 -2.12
N ASP A 116 6.90 -13.93 -3.43
CA ASP A 116 6.64 -15.06 -4.34
C ASP A 116 7.50 -16.32 -4.03
N LYS A 117 8.62 -16.17 -3.31
CA LYS A 117 9.47 -17.30 -2.89
C LYS A 117 8.97 -18.00 -1.62
N GLU A 118 8.15 -17.36 -0.78
CA GLU A 118 7.67 -17.96 0.47
C GLU A 118 6.49 -18.94 0.26
N GLU A 119 5.57 -18.65 -0.68
CA GLU A 119 4.47 -19.58 -1.00
C GLU A 119 4.99 -20.92 -1.54
N THR A 120 6.07 -20.87 -2.34
CA THR A 120 6.71 -22.06 -2.91
C THR A 120 7.41 -22.90 -1.82
N GLN A 121 7.92 -22.26 -0.75
CA GLN A 121 8.57 -22.96 0.37
C GLN A 121 7.59 -23.52 1.41
N LEU A 122 6.43 -22.87 1.64
CA LEU A 122 5.38 -23.44 2.48
C LEU A 122 4.69 -24.63 1.81
N GLN A 123 4.36 -24.53 0.51
CA GLN A 123 3.71 -25.64 -0.22
C GLN A 123 4.62 -26.87 -0.35
N SER A 124 5.93 -26.69 -0.54
CA SER A 124 6.88 -27.81 -0.62
C SER A 124 7.09 -28.52 0.73
N LYS A 125 7.04 -27.80 1.85
CA LYS A 125 7.06 -28.42 3.20
C LYS A 125 5.78 -29.20 3.50
N SER A 126 4.61 -28.67 3.13
CA SER A 126 3.32 -29.34 3.31
C SER A 126 3.18 -30.58 2.42
N ALA A 127 3.67 -30.53 1.17
CA ALA A 127 3.63 -31.66 0.24
C ALA A 127 4.59 -32.80 0.63
N SER A 128 5.71 -32.48 1.30
CA SER A 128 6.70 -33.47 1.73
C SER A 128 6.24 -34.28 2.94
N GLN A 129 5.41 -33.72 3.83
CA GLN A 129 4.87 -34.44 4.98
C GLN A 129 3.74 -35.43 4.63
N VAL A 130 3.01 -35.20 3.53
CA VAL A 130 1.93 -36.12 3.09
C VAL A 130 2.48 -37.39 2.42
N LYS A 131 3.70 -37.36 1.88
CA LYS A 131 4.35 -38.54 1.25
C LYS A 131 5.06 -39.48 2.22
N GLN A 132 5.28 -39.09 3.49
CA GLN A 132 5.92 -39.96 4.50
C GLN A 132 4.90 -40.74 5.36
N GLN A 133 3.60 -40.56 5.14
CA GLN A 133 2.53 -41.25 5.88
C GLN A 133 1.67 -42.18 4.99
N ARG A 134 2.16 -42.55 3.81
CA ARG A 134 1.53 -43.57 2.95
C ARG A 134 2.50 -44.69 2.63
#